data_AF-A0AAW0USD2-F1
#
_entry.id   AF-A0AAW0USD2-F1
#
_cell.length_a   1.000
_cell.length_b   1.000
_cell.length_c   1.000
_cell.angle_alpha   90.00
_cell.angle_beta   90.00
_cell.angle_gamma   90.00
#
_symmetry.space_group_name_H-M   'P 1'
#
loop_
_entity.id
_entity.type
_entity.pdbx_description
1 polymer ?
#
loop_
_entity_poly.entity_id
_entity_poly.type
_entity_poly.pdbx_seq_one_letter_code
_entity_poly.pdbx_strand_id
1 'polypeptide(L)'
;MVGGRWERRSSSGCVALNITSIQVPPQVKAGDPVKLHCHFDLEGDKLYSVTWWREQEMFYQFTPASTKMKTIYDRYGIHVNVS
;
A
#
# COMPACT_ATOMS: atom_id res chain seq x y z
N MET A 1 22.78 -20.76 36.32
CA MET A 1 22.38 -19.38 36.68
C MET A 1 23.64 -18.53 36.49
N VAL A 2 23.74 -17.62 35.52
CA VAL A 2 22.81 -16.53 35.21
C VAL A 2 22.73 -16.37 33.68
N GLY A 3 21.52 -16.47 33.14
CA GLY A 3 21.23 -16.08 31.77
C GLY A 3 21.25 -14.56 31.67
N GLY A 4 22.21 -14.02 30.94
CA GLY A 4 22.26 -12.59 30.60
C GLY A 4 21.16 -12.29 29.59
N ARG A 5 20.13 -11.58 30.06
CA ARG A 5 19.05 -11.00 29.26
C ARG A 5 19.66 -10.10 28.19
N TRP A 6 19.48 -10.45 26.91
CA TRP A 6 19.79 -9.59 25.78
C TRP A 6 18.86 -8.38 25.84
N GLU A 7 19.27 -7.34 26.56
CA GLU A 7 18.62 -6.05 26.50
C GLU A 7 18.80 -5.54 25.07
N ARG A 8 17.67 -5.44 24.35
CA ARG A 8 17.58 -4.78 23.06
C ARG A 8 18.15 -3.39 23.25
N ARG A 9 19.39 -3.17 22.79
CA ARG A 9 19.93 -1.82 22.64
C ARG A 9 18.90 -1.05 21.82
N SER A 10 18.42 0.05 22.38
CA SER A 10 17.64 1.04 21.65
C SER A 10 18.53 1.63 20.57
N SER A 11 18.64 0.95 19.43
CA SER A 11 19.02 1.59 18.18
C SER A 11 17.89 2.55 17.84
N SER A 12 18.18 3.84 17.66
CA SER A 12 17.25 4.75 16.97
C SER A 12 16.65 3.99 15.79
N GLY A 13 15.34 3.78 15.83
CA GLY A 13 14.65 2.85 14.94
C GLY A 13 14.97 3.16 13.49
N CYS A 14 15.21 2.12 12.69
CA CYS A 14 15.22 2.27 11.25
C CYS A 14 13.82 2.75 10.85
N VAL A 15 13.70 3.97 10.36
CA VAL A 15 12.47 4.53 9.81
C VAL A 15 12.23 3.83 8.47
N ALA A 16 11.13 3.10 8.35
CA ALA A 16 10.79 2.39 7.13
C ALA A 16 9.27 2.43 6.88
N LEU A 17 8.88 2.30 5.61
CA LEU A 17 7.48 2.15 5.24
C LEU A 17 6.86 0.97 5.99
N ASN A 18 5.85 1.25 6.80
CA ASN A 18 5.12 0.24 7.55
C ASN A 18 3.68 0.15 7.05
N ILE A 19 3.29 -0.97 6.44
CA ILE A 19 1.92 -1.20 5.98
C ILE A 19 1.10 -1.67 7.18
N THR A 20 0.20 -0.83 7.68
CA THR A 20 -0.57 -1.10 8.89
C THR A 20 -1.82 -1.93 8.62
N SER A 21 -2.46 -1.75 7.46
CA SER A 21 -3.64 -2.54 7.08
C SER A 21 -3.91 -2.47 5.57
N ILE A 22 -4.27 -3.62 4.98
CA ILE A 22 -4.81 -3.72 3.63
C ILE A 22 -6.24 -4.25 3.75
N GLN A 23 -7.23 -3.46 3.34
CA GLN A 23 -8.64 -3.85 3.39
C GLN A 23 -9.15 -4.06 1.96
N VAL A 24 -9.41 -5.32 1.64
CA VAL A 24 -9.95 -5.76 0.36
C VAL A 24 -11.08 -6.75 0.65
N PRO A 25 -12.30 -6.52 0.14
CA PRO A 25 -13.38 -7.49 0.30
C PRO A 25 -13.01 -8.83 -0.33
N PRO A 26 -13.24 -9.97 0.37
CA PRO A 26 -12.86 -11.28 -0.13
C PRO A 26 -13.64 -11.67 -1.39
N GLN A 27 -14.91 -11.27 -1.46
CA GLN A 27 -15.84 -11.56 -2.55
C GLN A 27 -16.80 -10.39 -2.69
N VAL A 28 -17.15 -10.07 -3.94
CA VAL A 28 -18.14 -9.05 -4.28
C VAL A 28 -19.02 -9.58 -5.40
N LYS A 29 -20.24 -9.07 -5.54
CA LYS A 29 -21.08 -9.43 -6.67
C LYS A 29 -20.54 -8.79 -7.94
N ALA A 30 -20.66 -9.49 -9.06
CA ALA A 30 -20.23 -8.97 -10.35
C ALA A 30 -20.99 -7.66 -10.67
N GLY A 31 -20.24 -6.61 -11.02
CA GLY A 31 -20.78 -5.28 -11.32
C GLY A 31 -20.86 -4.33 -10.13
N ASP A 32 -20.78 -4.83 -8.89
CA ASP A 32 -20.78 -3.97 -7.71
C ASP A 32 -19.42 -3.25 -7.56
N PRO A 33 -19.42 -1.96 -7.18
CA PRO A 33 -18.18 -1.24 -6.94
C PRO A 33 -17.48 -1.74 -5.68
N VAL A 34 -16.15 -1.76 -5.72
CA VAL A 34 -15.30 -2.18 -4.60
C VAL A 34 -14.41 -1.03 -4.16
N LYS A 35 -14.19 -0.91 -2.86
CA LYS A 35 -13.19 0.01 -2.29
C LYS A 35 -11.99 -0.78 -1.78
N LEU A 36 -10.81 -0.39 -2.24
CA LEU A 36 -9.54 -0.97 -1.83
C LEU A 36 -8.84 0.06 -0.94
N HIS A 37 -8.59 -0.30 0.32
CA HIS A 37 -7.89 0.59 1.25
C HIS A 37 -6.50 0.02 1.58
N CYS A 38 -5.49 0.89 1.52
CA CYS A 38 -4.15 0.61 1.99
C CYS A 38 -3.78 1.69 3.00
N HIS A 39 -3.65 1.30 4.27
CA HIS A 39 -3.16 2.14 5.33
C HIS A 39 -1.69 1.82 5.56
N PHE A 40 -0.87 2.86 5.58
CA PHE A 40 0.56 2.76 5.80
C PHE A 40 1.05 3.97 6.59
N ASP A 41 2.12 3.76 7.36
CA ASP A 41 2.89 4.79 8.03
C ASP A 41 4.23 4.93 7.32
N LEU A 42 4.62 6.18 7.05
CA LEU A 42 5.90 6.51 6.42
C LEU A 42 7.00 6.77 7.46
N GLU A 43 6.63 6.85 8.74
CA GLU A 43 7.52 7.08 9.89
C GLU A 43 8.47 8.29 9.72
N GLY A 44 8.09 9.26 8.89
CA GLY A 44 8.85 10.48 8.59
C GLY A 44 9.51 10.52 7.20
N ASP A 45 9.38 9.46 6.40
CA ASP A 45 9.87 9.42 5.02
C ASP A 45 8.79 9.85 3.99
N LYS A 46 9.16 9.87 2.71
CA LYS A 46 8.28 10.20 1.59
C LYS A 46 7.82 8.94 0.87
N LEU A 47 6.52 8.88 0.58
CA LEU A 47 5.97 7.82 -0.26
C LEU A 47 6.56 7.91 -1.67
N TYR A 48 7.20 6.84 -2.12
CA TYR A 48 7.63 6.69 -3.51
C TYR A 48 6.44 6.43 -4.42
N SER A 49 5.72 5.32 -4.21
CA SER A 49 4.50 5.00 -4.96
C SER A 49 3.61 3.99 -4.27
N VAL A 50 2.30 4.03 -4.57
CA VAL A 50 1.33 2.97 -4.30
C VAL A 50 0.85 2.42 -5.63
N THR A 51 0.88 1.09 -5.80
CA THR A 51 0.46 0.45 -7.05
C THR A 51 -0.50 -0.70 -6.76
N TRP A 52 -1.64 -0.71 -7.43
CA TRP A 52 -2.62 -1.80 -7.35
C TRP A 52 -2.55 -2.68 -8.60
N TRP A 53 -2.51 -3.99 -8.33
CA TRP A 53 -2.44 -5.05 -9.32
C TRP A 53 -3.61 -6.00 -9.13
N ARG A 54 -4.20 -6.47 -10.24
CA ARG A 54 -5.05 -7.64 -10.29
C ARG A 54 -4.29 -8.71 -11.04
N GLU A 55 -3.86 -9.76 -10.34
CA GLU A 55 -2.98 -10.78 -10.90
C GLU A 55 -1.69 -10.17 -11.49
N GLN A 56 -1.57 -10.14 -12.82
CA GLN A 56 -0.43 -9.59 -13.56
C GLN A 56 -0.73 -8.22 -14.19
N GLU A 57 -1.93 -7.70 -14.00
CA GLU A 57 -2.38 -6.45 -14.60
C GLU A 57 -2.38 -5.32 -13.56
N MET A 58 -1.42 -4.41 -13.67
CA MET A 58 -1.48 -3.12 -12.97
C MET A 58 -2.64 -2.29 -13.54
N PHE A 59 -3.51 -1.79 -12.67
CA PHE A 59 -4.67 -0.97 -13.06
C PHE A 59 -4.68 0.42 -12.43
N TYR A 60 -3.91 0.65 -11.35
CA TYR A 60 -3.78 1.96 -10.73
C TYR A 60 -2.39 2.17 -10.14
N GLN A 61 -1.86 3.39 -10.28
CA GLN A 61 -0.63 3.83 -9.64
C GLN A 61 -0.78 5.26 -9.08
N PHE A 62 -0.30 5.47 -7.87
CA PHE A 62 -0.15 6.77 -7.22
C PHE A 62 1.33 7.04 -6.94
N THR A 63 1.89 8.10 -7.50
CA THR A 63 3.30 8.48 -7.35
C THR A 63 3.35 9.99 -7.03
N PRO A 64 3.39 10.39 -5.75
CA PRO A 64 3.34 11.80 -5.36
C PRO A 64 4.43 12.67 -5.99
N ALA A 65 5.60 12.10 -6.22
CA ALA A 65 6.75 12.80 -6.77
C ALA A 65 6.70 12.99 -8.31
N SER A 66 5.70 12.44 -9.00
CA SER A 66 5.61 12.52 -10.47
C SER A 66 4.66 13.63 -10.94
N THR A 67 4.86 14.09 -12.18
CA THR A 67 3.97 15.06 -12.83
C THR A 67 2.53 14.57 -12.93
N LYS A 68 2.35 13.25 -13.09
CA LYS A 68 1.03 12.58 -13.10
C LYS A 68 0.87 11.76 -11.83
N MET A 69 0.50 12.44 -10.74
CA MET A 69 0.39 11.82 -9.42
C MET A 69 -0.48 10.55 -9.42
N LYS A 70 -1.60 10.56 -10.14
CA LYS A 70 -2.48 9.40 -10.30
C LYS A 70 -2.44 8.95 -11.76
N THR A 71 -2.17 7.67 -11.98
CA THR A 71 -2.24 7.02 -13.30
C THR A 71 -3.20 5.84 -13.21
N ILE A 72 -4.16 5.80 -14.12
CA ILE A 72 -5.08 4.68 -14.30
C ILE A 72 -4.65 3.95 -15.57
N TYR A 73 -4.50 2.64 -15.48
CA TYR A 73 -4.22 1.82 -16.66
C TYR A 73 -5.52 1.17 -17.10
N ASP A 74 -5.86 1.37 -18.37
CA ASP A 74 -7.03 0.73 -18.96
C ASP A 74 -6.79 -0.78 -19.03
N ARG A 75 -7.69 -1.53 -18.41
CA ARG A 75 -7.65 -2.99 -18.29
C ARG A 75 -9.05 -3.54 -18.48
N TYR A 76 -9.14 -4.66 -19.19
CA TYR A 76 -10.43 -5.26 -19.50
C TYR A 76 -11.20 -5.62 -18.23
N GLY A 77 -12.41 -5.07 -18.11
CA GLY A 77 -13.29 -5.29 -16.98
C GLY A 77 -12.86 -4.62 -15.66
N ILE A 78 -11.95 -3.63 -15.68
CA ILE A 78 -11.61 -2.83 -14.50
C ILE A 78 -11.92 -1.35 -14.77
N HIS A 79 -12.84 -0.79 -13.99
CA HIS A 79 -13.13 0.65 -14.00
C HIS A 79 -12.71 1.27 -12.67
N VAL A 80 -11.70 2.13 -12.71
CA VAL A 80 -11.15 2.79 -11.52
C VAL A 80 -11.79 4.16 -11.37
N ASN A 81 -12.48 4.39 -10.26
CA ASN A 81 -12.96 5.72 -9.87
C ASN A 81 -12.05 6.30 -8.77
N VAL A 82 -11.48 7.48 -9.03
CA VAL A 82 -10.53 8.19 -8.15
C VAL A 82 -10.94 9.64 -7.87
N SER A 83 -12.22 9.94 -8.09
CA SER A 83 -12.86 11.21 -7.77
C SER A 83 -13.04 11.43 -6.27
#